data_AF-A0A8J6ED37-F1
#
_entry.id   AF-A0A8J6ED37-F1
#
_cell.length_a   1.000
_cell.length_b   1.000
_cell.length_c   1.000
_cell.angle_alpha   90.00
_cell.angle_beta   90.00
_cell.angle_gamma   90.00
#
_symmetry.space_group_name_H-M   'P 1'
#
loop_
_entity.id
_entity.type
_entity.pdbx_description
1 polymer ?
#
loop_
_entity_poly.entity_id
_entity_poly.type
_entity_poly.pdbx_seq_one_letter_code
_entity_poly.pdbx_strand_id
1 'polypeptide(L)'
;MSNARKEIIMQAFRKLDKTGDGIVTIEDLRGVYNAKYHPKYQNGEWTEDQVFRTFLDNFDSPYDKDGQVTPDEFTNYYAGVSASIDTDVYFITMMKNAWRL
;
A
#
# COMPACT_ATOMS: atom_id res chain seq x y z
N MET A 1 -15.98 -9.36 -3.05
CA MET A 1 -15.60 -7.94 -2.89
C MET A 1 -16.64 -7.06 -3.59
N SER A 2 -17.30 -6.16 -2.85
CA SER A 2 -18.32 -5.25 -3.40
C SER A 2 -17.69 -4.10 -4.20
N ASN A 3 -18.50 -3.39 -4.99
CA ASN A 3 -18.03 -2.23 -5.76
C ASN A 3 -17.52 -1.10 -4.85
N ALA A 4 -18.19 -0.84 -3.72
CA ALA A 4 -17.75 0.18 -2.77
C ALA A 4 -16.36 -0.12 -2.18
N ARG A 5 -16.04 -1.40 -1.92
CA ARG A 5 -14.70 -1.80 -1.50
C ARG A 5 -13.67 -1.61 -2.61
N LYS A 6 -14.01 -1.96 -3.85
CA LYS A 6 -13.11 -1.72 -5.01
C LYS A 6 -12.80 -0.25 -5.19
N GLU A 7 -13.81 0.62 -5.07
CA GLU A 7 -13.64 2.06 -5.22
C GLU A 7 -12.69 2.65 -4.17
N ILE A 8 -12.84 2.28 -2.90
CA ILE A 8 -11.96 2.80 -1.85
C ILE A 8 -10.52 2.26 -1.98
N ILE A 9 -10.35 1.02 -2.43
CA ILE A 9 -9.03 0.45 -2.76
C ILE A 9 -8.37 1.24 -3.89
N MET A 10 -9.11 1.51 -4.97
CA MET A 10 -8.58 2.30 -6.08
C MET A 10 -8.29 3.76 -5.72
N GLN A 11 -9.07 4.36 -4.81
CA GLN A 11 -8.76 5.69 -4.27
C GLN A 11 -7.46 5.69 -3.46
N ALA A 12 -7.23 4.66 -2.63
CA ALA A 12 -5.98 4.50 -1.90
C ALA A 12 -4.78 4.30 -2.86
N PHE A 13 -4.94 3.45 -3.87
CA PHE A 13 -3.91 3.21 -4.89
C PHE A 13 -3.51 4.50 -5.61
N ARG A 14 -4.50 5.24 -6.15
CA ARG A 14 -4.27 6.52 -6.84
C ARG A 14 -3.65 7.60 -5.93
N LYS A 15 -3.84 7.49 -4.62
CA LYS A 15 -3.20 8.40 -3.67
C LYS A 15 -1.70 8.09 -3.53
N LEU A 16 -1.34 6.81 -3.60
CA LEU A 16 0.02 6.33 -3.53
C LEU A 16 0.78 6.59 -4.82
N ASP A 17 0.18 6.29 -5.98
CA ASP A 17 0.74 6.55 -7.31
C ASP A 17 0.85 8.07 -7.55
N LYS A 18 2.03 8.65 -7.27
CA LYS A 18 2.31 10.08 -7.37
C LYS A 18 2.79 10.47 -8.76
N THR A 19 3.53 9.57 -9.41
CA THR A 19 3.96 9.72 -10.79
C THR A 19 2.77 9.67 -11.76
N GLY A 20 1.73 8.91 -11.42
CA GLY A 20 0.54 8.71 -12.24
C GLY A 20 0.80 7.77 -13.43
N ASP A 21 1.82 6.92 -13.34
CA ASP A 21 2.19 5.96 -14.38
C ASP A 21 1.45 4.61 -14.24
N GLY A 22 0.62 4.47 -13.20
CA GLY A 22 -0.19 3.29 -12.95
C GLY A 22 0.51 2.20 -12.16
N ILE A 23 1.72 2.46 -11.65
CA ILE A 23 2.47 1.57 -10.75
C ILE A 23 2.92 2.36 -9.51
N VAL A 24 2.97 1.71 -8.35
CA VAL A 24 3.51 2.34 -7.14
C VAL A 24 4.92 1.82 -6.90
N THR A 25 5.87 2.74 -6.82
CA THR A 25 7.30 2.44 -6.64
C THR A 25 7.85 3.09 -5.36
N ILE A 26 9.13 2.84 -5.06
CA ILE A 26 9.81 3.51 -3.94
C ILE A 26 9.87 5.03 -4.13
N GLU A 27 9.85 5.53 -5.37
CA GLU A 27 9.91 6.95 -5.67
C GLU A 27 8.62 7.65 -5.25
N ASP A 28 7.48 7.00 -5.45
CA ASP A 28 6.17 7.46 -5.00
C ASP A 28 6.09 7.57 -3.47
N LEU A 29 6.69 6.60 -2.77
CA LEU A 29 6.67 6.55 -1.31
C LEU A 29 7.52 7.63 -0.64
N ARG A 30 8.62 8.06 -1.27
CA ARG A 30 9.49 9.12 -0.73
C ARG A 30 8.74 10.43 -0.46
N GLY A 31 7.67 10.72 -1.22
CA GLY A 31 6.84 11.91 -1.04
C GLY A 31 5.70 11.77 -0.02
N VAL A 32 5.40 10.55 0.43
CA VAL A 32 4.20 10.24 1.21
C VAL A 32 4.52 9.67 2.59
N TYR A 33 5.60 8.91 2.71
CA TYR A 33 5.99 8.21 3.93
C TYR A 33 7.34 8.69 4.44
N ASN A 34 7.44 8.95 5.74
CA ASN A 34 8.68 9.38 6.36
C ASN A 34 9.38 8.19 7.04
N ALA A 35 10.38 7.62 6.36
CA ALA A 35 11.16 6.49 6.84
C ALA A 35 11.94 6.78 8.14
N LYS A 36 12.17 8.05 8.49
CA LYS A 36 12.95 8.46 9.68
C LYS A 36 12.33 8.05 11.01
N TYR A 37 11.04 7.75 11.03
CA TYR A 37 10.34 7.26 12.22
C TYR A 37 10.35 5.73 12.34
N HIS A 38 10.89 5.01 11.36
CA HIS A 38 10.97 3.55 11.41
C HIS A 38 12.07 3.11 12.40
N PRO A 39 11.80 2.21 13.37
CA PRO A 39 12.78 1.83 14.39
C PRO A 39 14.10 1.28 13.81
N LYS A 40 14.01 0.51 12.70
CA LYS A 40 15.19 -0.02 12.00
C LYS A 40 15.96 1.03 11.19
N TYR A 41 15.33 2.14 10.84
CA TYR A 41 16.07 3.26 10.25
C TYR A 41 16.81 4.03 11.35
N GLN A 42 16.15 4.25 12.49
CA GLN A 42 16.71 4.97 13.64
C GLN A 42 17.91 4.27 14.28
N ASN A 43 17.90 2.93 14.34
CA ASN A 43 19.03 2.15 14.85
C ASN A 43 20.16 1.94 13.81
N GLY A 44 20.00 2.44 12.58
CA GLY A 44 20.97 2.30 11.49
C GLY A 44 21.02 0.94 10.81
N GLU A 45 20.11 0.01 11.13
CA GLU A 45 20.04 -1.31 10.51
C GLU A 45 19.57 -1.23 9.05
N TRP A 46 18.61 -0.33 8.77
CA TRP A 46 18.00 -0.14 7.45
C TRP A 46 18.27 1.24 6.87
N THR A 47 18.49 1.27 5.56
CA THR A 47 18.42 2.48 4.76
C THR A 47 16.96 2.88 4.52
N GLU A 48 16.74 4.12 4.08
CA GLU A 48 15.42 4.61 3.70
C GLU A 48 14.79 3.75 2.59
N ASP A 49 15.58 3.39 1.58
CA ASP A 49 15.13 2.53 0.48
C ASP A 49 14.74 1.13 0.96
N GLN A 50 15.44 0.57 1.96
CA GLN A 50 15.08 -0.72 2.56
C GLN A 50 13.77 -0.65 3.33
N VAL A 51 13.48 0.47 4.00
CA VAL A 51 12.17 0.69 4.65
C VAL A 51 11.06 0.71 3.59
N PHE A 52 11.24 1.48 2.51
CA PHE A 52 10.23 1.58 1.46
C PHE A 52 10.05 0.27 0.68
N ARG A 53 11.14 -0.42 0.34
CA ARG A 53 11.08 -1.72 -0.33
C ARG A 53 10.33 -2.72 0.53
N THR A 54 10.66 -2.82 1.82
CA THR A 54 9.97 -3.72 2.74
C THR A 54 8.49 -3.37 2.90
N PHE A 55 8.13 -2.08 2.78
CA PHE A 55 6.74 -1.67 2.77
C PHE A 55 6.02 -2.16 1.50
N LEU A 56 6.59 -1.93 0.31
CA LEU A 56 6.03 -2.38 -0.97
C LEU A 56 5.91 -3.91 -1.05
N ASP A 57 6.88 -4.63 -0.50
CA ASP A 57 6.90 -6.09 -0.39
C ASP A 57 5.65 -6.70 0.26
N ASN A 58 4.87 -5.93 1.03
CA ASN A 58 3.62 -6.41 1.61
C ASN A 58 2.49 -6.50 0.57
N PHE A 59 2.55 -5.68 -0.47
CA PHE A 59 1.54 -5.60 -1.54
C PHE A 59 1.99 -6.30 -2.81
N ASP A 60 3.30 -6.32 -3.04
CA ASP A 60 3.98 -6.99 -4.15
C ASP A 60 3.65 -8.50 -4.17
N SER A 61 3.63 -9.10 -5.36
CA SER A 61 3.31 -10.52 -5.52
C SER A 61 4.35 -11.38 -4.78
N PRO A 62 3.92 -12.41 -4.01
CA PRO A 62 4.86 -13.30 -3.33
C PRO A 62 5.73 -14.11 -4.29
N TYR A 63 5.32 -14.20 -5.57
CA TYR A 63 6.02 -14.97 -6.60
C TYR A 63 6.86 -14.10 -7.55
N ASP A 64 6.66 -12.79 -7.55
CA ASP A 64 7.33 -11.87 -8.46
C ASP A 64 7.60 -10.53 -7.77
N LYS A 65 8.57 -10.53 -6.85
CA LYS A 65 8.93 -9.32 -6.10
C LYS A 65 9.82 -8.42 -6.96
N ASP A 66 9.20 -7.55 -7.75
CA ASP A 66 9.90 -6.70 -8.71
C ASP A 66 10.18 -5.27 -8.20
N GLY A 67 9.54 -4.83 -7.11
CA GLY A 67 9.71 -3.48 -6.57
C GLY A 67 8.62 -2.51 -6.96
N GLN A 68 7.62 -2.99 -7.69
CA GLN A 68 6.52 -2.25 -8.24
C GLN A 68 5.24 -2.89 -7.71
N VAL A 69 4.24 -2.06 -7.45
CA VAL A 69 2.93 -2.54 -7.03
C VAL A 69 1.92 -2.08 -8.05
N THR A 70 1.35 -3.03 -8.77
CA THR A 70 0.30 -2.78 -9.74
C THR A 70 -1.07 -2.63 -9.06
N PRO A 71 -2.07 -2.05 -9.74
CA PRO A 71 -3.43 -1.95 -9.21
C PRO A 71 -4.02 -3.32 -8.87
N ASP A 72 -3.66 -4.34 -9.66
CA ASP A 72 -4.15 -5.70 -9.50
C ASP A 72 -3.53 -6.37 -8.27
N GLU A 73 -2.23 -6.21 -8.04
CA GLU A 73 -1.55 -6.72 -6.83
C GLU A 73 -2.08 -6.06 -5.57
N PHE A 74 -2.21 -4.73 -5.59
CA PHE A 74 -2.78 -3.98 -4.47
C PHE A 74 -4.22 -4.42 -4.19
N THR A 75 -5.03 -4.61 -5.24
CA THR A 75 -6.40 -5.11 -5.12
C THR A 75 -6.44 -6.54 -4.59
N ASN A 76 -5.53 -7.41 -5.03
CA ASN A 76 -5.44 -8.79 -4.58
C ASN A 76 -5.05 -8.88 -3.09
N TYR A 77 -4.10 -8.06 -2.64
CA TYR A 77 -3.76 -7.92 -1.22
C TYR A 77 -5.01 -7.54 -0.40
N TYR A 78 -5.74 -6.50 -0.82
CA TYR A 78 -6.95 -6.07 -0.13
C TYR A 78 -8.13 -7.00 -0.31
N ALA A 79 -8.15 -7.88 -1.31
CA ALA A 79 -9.14 -8.94 -1.41
C ALA A 79 -9.01 -9.92 -0.23
N GLY A 80 -7.78 -10.24 0.18
CA GLY A 80 -7.49 -11.04 1.37
C GLY A 80 -7.96 -10.36 2.65
N VAL A 81 -7.62 -9.08 2.85
CA VAL A 81 -8.10 -8.28 4.01
C VAL A 81 -9.62 -8.12 3.99
N SER A 82 -10.21 -7.92 2.81
CA SER A 82 -11.66 -7.81 2.65
C SER A 82 -12.36 -9.11 3.03
N ALA A 83 -11.74 -10.28 2.80
CA ALA A 83 -12.36 -11.57 3.11
C ALA A 83 -12.54 -11.82 4.61
N SER A 84 -11.75 -11.15 5.47
CA SER A 84 -11.86 -11.24 6.93
C SER A 84 -12.73 -10.16 7.56
N ILE A 85 -13.36 -9.29 6.75
CA ILE A 85 -14.20 -8.18 7.22
C ILE A 85 -15.63 -8.33 6.69
N ASP A 86 -16.57 -8.48 7.62
CA ASP A 86 -17.97 -8.76 7.32
C ASP A 86 -18.69 -7.59 6.64
N THR A 87 -18.45 -6.35 7.09
CA THR A 87 -19.22 -5.19 6.64
C THR A 87 -18.42 -4.23 5.77
N ASP A 88 -19.06 -3.74 4.71
CA ASP A 88 -18.46 -2.74 3.81
C ASP A 88 -18.14 -1.45 4.55
N VAL A 89 -19.01 -1.03 5.48
CA VAL A 89 -18.82 0.19 6.28
C VAL A 89 -17.52 0.12 7.10
N TYR A 90 -17.26 -1.01 7.76
CA TYR A 90 -16.04 -1.19 8.53
C TYR A 90 -14.80 -1.21 7.62
N PHE A 91 -14.85 -1.95 6.51
CA PHE A 91 -13.75 -1.99 5.54
C PHE A 91 -13.42 -0.59 5.00
N ILE A 92 -14.43 0.15 4.57
CA ILE A 92 -14.28 1.51 4.02
C ILE A 92 -13.71 2.45 5.09
N THR A 93 -14.20 2.37 6.33
CA THR A 93 -13.69 3.19 7.44
C THR A 93 -12.22 2.87 7.74
N MET A 94 -11.87 1.58 7.77
CA MET A 94 -10.49 1.13 7.93
C MET A 94 -9.60 1.68 6.82
N MET A 95 -10.02 1.58 5.56
CA MET A 95 -9.26 2.08 4.40
C MET A 95 -9.08 3.60 4.46
N LYS A 96 -10.13 4.35 4.78
CA LYS A 96 -10.05 5.81 4.92
C LYS A 96 -9.07 6.24 6.01
N ASN A 97 -9.10 5.57 7.16
CA ASN A 97 -8.19 5.86 8.25
C ASN A 97 -6.74 5.48 7.92
N ALA A 98 -6.52 4.28 7.36
CA ALA A 98 -5.20 3.77 7.00
C ALA A 98 -4.51 4.66 5.95
N TRP A 99 -5.26 5.07 4.92
CA TRP A 99 -4.71 5.83 3.81
C TRP A 99 -4.98 7.34 3.90
N ARG A 100 -5.59 7.83 4.99
CA ARG A 100 -6.01 9.23 5.18
C ARG A 100 -6.80 9.77 3.97
N LEU A 101 -7.81 9.02 3.53
CA LEU A 101 -8.71 9.41 2.43
C LEU A 101 -9.88 10.26 2.93
#